data_AF-A0A4Q2K5W7-F1
#
_entry.id   AF-A0A4Q2K5W7-F1
#
_cell.length_a   1.000
_cell.length_b   1.000
_cell.length_c   1.000
_cell.angle_alpha   90.00
_cell.angle_beta   90.00
_cell.angle_gamma   90.00
#
_symmetry.space_group_name_H-M   'P 1'
#
loop_
_entity.id
_entity.type
_entity.pdbx_description
1 polymer ?
#
loop_
_entity_poly.entity_id
_entity_poly.type
_entity_poly.pdbx_seq_one_letter_code
_entity_poly.pdbx_strand_id
1 'polypeptide(L)'
;MTTEEIKKDLKTIRGYYAERPVLESEFQIVPHKTTTLVQAYAEAIYDAPLDLYRVYFALYVKGLTQEAAAEELNYCTEYIRMKNKKLLEYLRENITRRNAA
;
A
#
# COMPACT_ATOMS: atom_id res chain seq x y z
N MET A 1 -11.93 -1.51 -9.88
CA MET A 1 -10.53 -1.34 -10.30
C MET A 1 -9.93 -2.67 -10.71
N THR A 2 -8.99 -2.66 -11.65
CA THR A 2 -8.24 -3.85 -12.08
C THR A 2 -7.02 -4.09 -11.18
N THR A 3 -6.46 -5.31 -11.21
CA THR A 3 -5.25 -5.62 -10.44
C THR A 3 -4.04 -4.78 -10.90
N GLU A 4 -3.97 -4.42 -12.18
CA GLU A 4 -2.89 -3.58 -12.72
C GLU A 4 -2.99 -2.13 -12.24
N GLU A 5 -4.21 -1.59 -12.11
CA GLU A 5 -4.43 -0.28 -11.49
C GLU A 5 -3.95 -0.29 -10.04
N ILE A 6 -4.30 -1.32 -9.26
CA ILE A 6 -3.85 -1.44 -7.86
C ILE A 6 -2.32 -1.45 -7.76
N LYS A 7 -1.63 -2.21 -8.63
CA LYS A 7 -0.16 -2.25 -8.65
C LYS A 7 0.45 -0.89 -8.99
N LYS A 8 -0.13 -0.18 -9.96
CA LYS A 8 0.32 1.16 -10.37
C LYS A 8 0.20 2.14 -9.21
N ASP A 9 -0.94 2.14 -8.53
CA ASP A 9 -1.20 3.01 -7.39
C ASP A 9 -0.28 2.69 -6.22
N LEU A 10 -0.07 1.41 -5.91
CA LEU A 10 0.87 0.98 -4.88
C LEU A 10 2.33 1.38 -5.18
N LYS A 11 2.73 1.43 -6.47
CA LYS A 11 4.03 1.98 -6.86
C LYS A 11 4.13 3.47 -6.55
N THR A 12 3.08 4.24 -6.84
CA THR A 12 3.01 5.67 -6.48
C THR A 12 3.03 5.88 -4.98
N ILE A 13 2.27 5.09 -4.22
CA ILE A 13 2.24 5.14 -2.75
C ILE A 13 3.62 4.83 -2.15
N ARG A 14 4.31 3.80 -2.68
CA ARG A 14 5.67 3.49 -2.25
C ARG A 14 6.64 4.63 -2.51
N GLY A 15 6.54 5.28 -3.68
CA GLY A 15 7.33 6.48 -3.97
C GLY A 15 7.02 7.64 -3.02
N TYR A 16 5.73 7.85 -2.73
CA TYR A 16 5.31 8.87 -1.76
C TYR A 16 5.93 8.64 -0.37
N TYR A 17 5.88 7.41 0.15
CA TYR A 17 6.43 7.13 1.48
C TYR A 17 7.97 7.21 1.52
N ALA A 18 8.65 6.95 0.40
CA ALA A 18 10.11 7.09 0.31
C ALA A 18 10.60 8.53 0.49
N GLU A 19 9.80 9.51 0.05
CA GLU A 19 10.13 10.95 0.09
C GLU A 19 9.13 11.76 0.93
N ARG A 20 8.40 11.08 1.83
CA ARG A 20 7.25 11.64 2.53
C ARG A 20 7.49 13.02 3.15
N PRO A 21 8.58 13.27 3.90
CA PRO A 21 8.79 14.58 4.51
C PRO A 21 8.90 15.72 3.49
N VAL A 22 9.54 15.46 2.35
CA VAL A 22 9.72 16.44 1.27
C VAL A 22 8.38 16.66 0.57
N LEU A 23 7.73 15.58 0.12
CA LEU A 23 6.47 15.67 -0.61
C LEU A 23 5.33 16.25 0.22
N GLU A 24 5.25 15.97 1.52
CA GLU A 24 4.26 16.60 2.40
C GLU A 24 4.46 18.12 2.47
N SER A 25 5.70 18.61 2.48
CA SER A 25 5.99 20.05 2.47
C SER A 25 5.64 20.71 1.13
N GLU A 26 5.91 20.04 0.01
CA GLU A 26 5.58 20.53 -1.33
C GLU A 26 4.06 20.56 -1.55
N PHE A 27 3.34 19.54 -1.07
CA PHE A 27 1.88 19.45 -1.23
C PHE A 27 1.10 20.47 -0.40
N GLN A 28 1.71 21.07 0.64
CA GLN A 28 1.14 22.22 1.34
C GLN A 28 1.15 23.49 0.48
N ILE A 29 2.10 23.61 -0.44
CA ILE A 29 2.24 24.77 -1.35
C ILE A 29 1.37 24.54 -2.60
N VAL A 30 1.52 23.37 -3.23
CA VAL A 30 0.77 22.98 -4.42
C VAL A 30 0.14 21.60 -4.19
N PRO A 31 -1.18 21.52 -3.95
CA PRO A 31 -1.85 20.25 -3.70
C PRO A 31 -1.66 19.25 -4.86
N HIS A 32 -1.44 17.98 -4.50
CA HIS A 32 -1.30 16.90 -5.48
C HIS A 32 -2.26 15.75 -5.16
N LYS A 33 -2.80 15.10 -6.21
CA LYS A 33 -3.78 14.00 -6.10
C LYS A 33 -3.26 12.78 -5.34
N THR A 34 -1.94 12.65 -5.17
CA THR A 34 -1.31 11.56 -4.42
C THR A 34 -1.80 11.52 -2.98
N THR A 35 -2.06 12.68 -2.36
CA THR A 35 -2.58 12.73 -0.98
C THR A 35 -3.92 12.01 -0.87
N THR A 36 -4.83 12.22 -1.83
CA THR A 36 -6.13 11.52 -1.90
C THR A 36 -5.95 10.03 -2.16
N LEU A 37 -4.99 9.65 -3.01
CA LEU A 37 -4.68 8.24 -3.27
C LEU A 37 -4.17 7.52 -2.01
N VAL A 38 -3.21 8.13 -1.30
CA VAL A 38 -2.66 7.58 -0.05
C VAL A 38 -3.76 7.43 0.99
N GLN A 39 -4.63 8.43 1.13
CA GLN A 39 -5.76 8.40 2.06
C GLN A 39 -6.74 7.25 1.74
N ALA A 40 -7.14 7.09 0.48
CA ALA A 40 -8.05 6.02 0.07
C ALA A 40 -7.49 4.62 0.38
N TYR A 41 -6.19 4.41 0.20
CA TYR A 41 -5.54 3.15 0.55
C TYR A 41 -5.36 2.98 2.07
N ALA A 42 -5.11 4.06 2.80
CA ALA A 42 -5.06 4.02 4.26
C ALA A 42 -6.43 3.60 4.83
N GLU A 43 -7.52 4.14 4.32
CA GLU A 43 -8.89 3.74 4.69
C GLU A 43 -9.22 2.31 4.30
N ALA A 44 -8.76 1.85 3.13
CA ALA A 44 -8.92 0.46 2.73
C ALA A 44 -8.17 -0.50 3.68
N ILE A 45 -6.98 -0.11 4.13
CA ILE A 45 -6.13 -0.91 5.02
C ILE A 45 -6.57 -0.85 6.48
N TYR A 46 -7.29 0.20 6.89
CA TYR A 46 -7.76 0.38 8.27
C TYR A 46 -8.53 -0.83 8.80
N ASP A 47 -9.41 -1.43 7.98
CA ASP A 47 -10.20 -2.62 8.34
C ASP A 47 -9.56 -3.95 7.91
N ALA A 48 -8.29 -3.93 7.49
CA ALA A 48 -7.62 -5.13 7.01
C ALA A 48 -7.27 -6.08 8.16
N PRO A 49 -7.31 -7.40 7.93
CA PRO A 49 -6.65 -8.36 8.81
C PRO A 49 -5.21 -7.92 9.11
N LEU A 50 -4.78 -8.07 10.37
CA LEU A 50 -3.50 -7.54 10.86
C LEU A 50 -2.29 -8.01 10.04
N ASP A 51 -2.33 -9.25 9.54
CA ASP A 51 -1.29 -9.81 8.69
C ASP A 51 -1.17 -9.10 7.34
N LEU A 52 -2.30 -8.77 6.69
CA LEU A 52 -2.32 -7.97 5.47
C LEU A 52 -1.87 -6.53 5.72
N TYR A 53 -2.29 -5.93 6.85
CA TYR A 53 -1.79 -4.62 7.28
C TYR A 53 -0.27 -4.62 7.40
N ARG A 54 0.32 -5.63 8.09
CA ARG A 54 1.77 -5.73 8.27
C ARG A 54 2.51 -5.88 6.94
N VAL A 55 1.99 -6.68 6.01
CA VAL A 55 2.57 -6.83 4.67
C VAL A 55 2.48 -5.52 3.89
N TYR A 56 1.36 -4.81 3.94
CA TYR A 56 1.21 -3.51 3.30
C TYR A 56 2.23 -2.50 3.84
N PHE A 57 2.34 -2.42 5.17
CA PHE A 57 3.26 -1.51 5.83
C PHE A 57 4.71 -1.81 5.46
N ALA A 58 5.13 -3.08 5.50
CA ALA A 58 6.49 -3.48 5.14
C ALA A 58 6.82 -3.18 3.67
N LEU A 59 5.95 -3.55 2.72
CA LEU A 59 6.25 -3.44 1.30
C LEU A 59 6.07 -2.02 0.74
N TYR A 60 5.05 -1.28 1.20
CA TYR A 60 4.63 -0.03 0.56
C TYR A 60 4.87 1.21 1.41
N VAL A 61 4.90 1.09 2.74
CA VAL A 61 5.21 2.23 3.63
C VAL A 61 6.71 2.26 3.94
N LYS A 62 7.29 1.14 4.39
CA LYS A 62 8.74 1.02 4.59
C LYS A 62 9.52 0.83 3.28
N GLY A 63 8.82 0.46 2.19
CA GLY A 63 9.44 0.29 0.88
C GLY A 63 10.39 -0.91 0.78
N LEU A 64 10.22 -1.94 1.60
CA LEU A 64 11.07 -3.14 1.60
C LEU A 64 10.86 -4.00 0.34
N THR A 65 11.87 -4.81 0.01
CA THR A 65 11.69 -5.93 -0.92
C THR A 65 10.88 -7.04 -0.25
N GLN A 66 10.41 -8.03 -1.01
CA GLN A 66 9.69 -9.16 -0.42
C GLN A 66 10.61 -10.02 0.46
N GLU A 67 11.89 -10.11 0.10
CA GLU A 67 12.92 -10.79 0.86
C GLU A 67 13.19 -10.08 2.19
N ALA A 68 13.41 -8.76 2.16
CA ALA A 68 13.64 -7.99 3.39
C ALA A 68 12.39 -7.93 4.29
N ALA A 69 11.19 -7.88 3.70
CA ALA A 69 9.95 -7.98 4.46
C ALA A 69 9.77 -9.36 5.10
N ALA A 70 10.23 -10.43 4.44
CA ALA A 70 10.19 -11.78 4.99
C ALA A 70 11.09 -11.89 6.22
N GLU A 71 12.32 -11.38 6.12
CA GLU A 71 13.25 -11.30 7.25
C GLU A 71 12.66 -10.46 8.40
N GLU A 72 12.20 -9.24 8.12
CA GLU A 72 11.67 -8.34 9.16
C GLU A 72 10.44 -8.92 9.88
N LEU A 73 9.57 -9.60 9.13
CA LEU A 73 8.34 -10.18 9.68
C LEU A 73 8.53 -11.60 10.23
N ASN A 74 9.73 -12.16 10.17
CA ASN A 74 10.06 -13.54 10.55
C ASN A 74 9.22 -14.60 9.79
N TYR A 75 9.10 -14.42 8.48
CA TYR A 75 8.45 -15.35 7.57
C TYR A 75 9.40 -15.80 6.47
N CYS A 76 9.02 -16.85 5.74
CA CYS A 76 9.70 -17.16 4.48
C CYS A 76 9.21 -16.26 3.35
N THR A 77 10.06 -16.03 2.33
CA THR A 77 9.73 -15.18 1.17
C THR A 77 8.48 -15.66 0.43
N GLU A 78 8.27 -16.98 0.33
CA GLU A 78 7.08 -17.55 -0.30
C GLU A 78 5.79 -17.18 0.45
N TYR A 79 5.83 -17.11 1.78
CA TYR A 79 4.70 -16.67 2.57
C TYR A 79 4.37 -15.19 2.32
N ILE A 80 5.40 -14.33 2.20
CA ILE A 80 5.22 -12.92 1.83
C ILE A 80 4.66 -12.79 0.42
N ARG A 81 5.13 -13.58 -0.56
CA ARG A 81 4.57 -13.62 -1.93
C ARG A 81 3.09 -13.96 -1.93
N MET A 82 2.72 -15.02 -1.21
CA MET A 82 1.32 -15.42 -1.06
C MET A 82 0.49 -14.31 -0.38
N LYS A 83 0.99 -13.72 0.71
CA LYS A 83 0.28 -12.64 1.42
C LYS A 83 0.14 -11.39 0.58
N ASN A 84 1.16 -11.03 -0.20
CA ASN A 84 1.08 -9.91 -1.12
C ASN A 84 0.00 -10.14 -2.19
N LYS A 85 -0.12 -11.36 -2.74
CA LYS A 85 -1.22 -11.69 -3.66
C LYS A 85 -2.60 -11.46 -3.00
N LYS A 86 -2.79 -11.97 -1.78
CA LYS A 86 -4.02 -11.78 -1.00
C LYS A 86 -4.29 -10.31 -0.67
N LEU A 87 -3.24 -9.55 -0.39
CA LEU A 87 -3.32 -8.11 -0.15
C LEU A 87 -3.83 -7.37 -1.41
N LEU A 88 -3.31 -7.69 -2.60
CA LEU A 88 -3.77 -7.09 -3.85
C LEU A 88 -5.26 -7.39 -4.12
N GLU A 89 -5.69 -8.63 -3.86
CA GLU A 89 -7.10 -9.04 -3.96
C GLU A 89 -7.98 -8.26 -2.97
N TYR A 90 -7.57 -8.21 -1.70
CA TYR A 90 -8.25 -7.48 -0.64
C TYR A 90 -8.42 -5.99 -0.99
N LEU A 91 -7.34 -5.33 -1.40
CA LEU A 91 -7.35 -3.91 -1.77
C LEU A 91 -8.28 -3.65 -2.95
N ARG A 92 -8.21 -4.49 -4.00
CA ARG A 92 -9.08 -4.38 -5.17
C ARG A 92 -10.56 -4.43 -4.78
N GLU A 93 -10.94 -5.40 -3.95
CA GLU A 93 -12.33 -5.58 -3.50
C GLU A 93 -12.80 -4.43 -2.62
N ASN A 94 -11.97 -4.03 -1.65
CA ASN A 94 -12.32 -3.01 -0.67
C ASN A 94 -12.40 -1.60 -1.26
N ILE A 95 -11.49 -1.25 -2.16
CA ILE A 95 -11.50 0.05 -2.83
C ILE A 95 -12.65 0.10 -3.85
N THR A 96 -12.87 -0.98 -4.62
CA THR A 96 -14.01 -1.02 -5.56
C THR A 96 -15.34 -0.91 -4.84
N ARG A 97 -15.50 -1.55 -3.67
CA ARG A 97 -16.69 -1.43 -2.84
C ARG A 97 -16.88 0.00 -2.31
N ARG A 98 -15.82 0.62 -1.78
CA ARG A 98 -15.86 2.01 -1.28
C ARG A 98 -16.21 3.02 -2.36
N ASN A 99 -15.70 2.84 -3.59
CA ASN A 99 -16.01 3.73 -4.71
C ASN A 99 -17.44 3.59 -5.24
N ALA A 100 -18.16 2.52 -4.87
CA ALA A 100 -19.53 2.27 -5.30
C ALA A 100 -20.59 2.67 -4.24
N ALA A 101 -20.14 3.04 -3.04
CA ALA A 101 -20.99 3.49 -1.92
C ALA A 101 -21.10 5.03 -1.93
#